data_AF-A0A1L7D2P3-F1
#
_entry.id   AF-A0A1L7D2P3-F1
#
_cell.length_a   1.000
_cell.length_b   1.000
_cell.length_c   1.000
_cell.angle_alpha   90.00
_cell.angle_beta   90.00
_cell.angle_gamma   90.00
#
_symmetry.space_group_name_H-M   'P 1'
#
loop_
_entity.id
_entity.type
_entity.pdbx_description
1 polymer ?
#
loop_
_entity_poly.entity_id
_entity_poly.type
_entity_poly.pdbx_seq_one_letter_code
_entity_poly.pdbx_strand_id
1 'polypeptide(L)'
;MKAHQLRTFALLATAGIALSACSAESAEDSATTQGSQTTTAAAPAQDTATAPELPSAADLNAVLARAIDPHLPIEEKVASVQGGEQAPELFDLMASSQAESGATFEVVDPVLPGYTPDSVLATARMMIPEQPDQIAENVEFIYEGGSWKLSQSWACTLVSNTVAPEQVPPMCSAQATAQDPALAGEQVPEQPAPDAPPADAPAPEAPPAG
;
A
#
# COMPACT_ATOMS: atom_id res chain seq x y z
N MET A 1 47.02 5.75 28.35
CA MET A 1 48.29 5.86 27.59
C MET A 1 48.65 4.52 26.97
N LYS A 2 48.43 4.34 25.66
CA LYS A 2 49.25 3.54 24.72
C LYS A 2 48.78 3.85 23.28
N ALA A 3 49.72 4.30 22.46
CA ALA A 3 49.59 4.96 21.16
C ALA A 3 49.03 4.05 20.05
N HIS A 4 48.07 4.50 19.23
CA HIS A 4 48.26 5.14 17.91
C HIS A 4 49.24 4.41 16.96
N GLN A 5 48.68 3.73 15.96
CA GLN A 5 49.36 3.39 14.70
C GLN A 5 48.43 3.80 13.55
N LEU A 6 48.69 4.98 12.98
CA LEU A 6 48.22 5.36 11.65
C LEU A 6 49.00 4.55 10.61
N ARG A 7 48.29 3.98 9.62
CA ARG A 7 48.89 3.64 8.33
C ARG A 7 47.99 4.16 7.21
N THR A 8 48.37 5.34 6.75
CA THR A 8 47.98 5.97 5.49
C THR A 8 48.44 5.11 4.32
N PHE A 9 47.53 4.73 3.42
CA PHE A 9 47.89 4.37 2.05
C PHE A 9 47.00 5.19 1.11
N ALA A 10 47.65 6.05 0.33
CA ALA A 10 47.03 6.96 -0.60
C ALA A 10 47.07 6.39 -2.03
N LEU A 11 45.96 6.65 -2.74
CA LEU A 11 45.81 6.88 -4.19
C LEU A 11 46.16 5.76 -5.17
N LEU A 12 45.11 5.22 -5.78
CA LEU A 12 45.06 4.88 -7.20
C LEU A 12 43.79 5.49 -7.80
N ALA A 13 43.97 6.54 -8.59
CA ALA A 13 42.97 7.07 -9.50
C ALA A 13 43.06 6.28 -10.80
N THR A 14 41.95 5.72 -11.27
CA THR A 14 41.82 5.22 -12.65
C THR A 14 40.50 5.68 -13.26
N ALA A 15 40.69 6.27 -14.43
CA ALA A 15 39.76 6.86 -15.38
C ALA A 15 38.44 6.12 -15.61
N GLY A 16 37.42 6.92 -15.93
CA GLY A 16 36.13 6.47 -16.42
C GLY A 16 36.23 5.66 -17.71
N ILE A 17 35.30 4.72 -17.85
CA ILE A 17 35.04 4.00 -19.08
C ILE A 17 33.67 4.45 -19.58
N ALA A 18 33.70 4.89 -20.82
CA ALA A 18 32.62 5.45 -21.60
C ALA A 18 31.46 4.45 -21.78
N LEU A 19 30.29 5.02 -22.07
CA LEU A 19 29.11 4.34 -22.58
C LEU A 19 29.50 3.40 -23.74
N SER A 20 29.41 2.09 -23.52
CA SER A 20 29.29 1.12 -24.61
C SER A 20 27.85 1.19 -25.15
N ALA A 21 27.60 2.20 -25.97
CA ALA A 21 26.58 2.10 -27.00
C ALA A 21 26.94 0.88 -27.87
N CYS A 22 26.03 -0.08 -27.93
CA CYS A 22 26.06 -1.17 -28.88
C CYS A 22 25.80 -0.59 -30.27
N SER A 23 26.82 0.06 -30.84
CA SER A 23 26.87 0.43 -32.25
C SER A 23 27.75 -0.59 -32.95
N ALA A 24 27.09 -1.42 -33.75
CA ALA A 24 27.70 -2.41 -34.61
C ALA A 24 28.77 -1.75 -35.50
N GLU A 25 29.98 -2.29 -35.45
CA GLU A 25 31.05 -2.02 -36.42
C GLU A 25 31.18 -3.26 -37.30
N SER A 26 31.00 -3.08 -38.61
CA SER A 26 31.48 -3.98 -39.64
C SER A 26 31.55 -3.23 -40.98
N ALA A 27 32.69 -2.56 -41.19
CA ALA A 27 33.50 -2.49 -42.42
C ALA A 27 32.81 -2.64 -43.80
N GLU A 28 33.13 -1.69 -44.68
CA GLU A 28 32.83 -1.71 -46.13
C GLU A 28 33.83 -2.56 -46.94
N ASP A 29 33.33 -3.39 -47.87
CA ASP A 29 33.79 -3.50 -49.28
C ASP A 29 32.80 -4.37 -50.10
N SER A 30 33.02 -4.49 -51.40
CA SER A 30 32.05 -4.31 -52.48
C SER A 30 31.47 -5.60 -53.10
N ALA A 31 30.22 -5.48 -53.57
CA ALA A 31 29.59 -6.09 -54.75
C ALA A 31 29.40 -7.63 -54.92
N THR A 32 28.15 -7.95 -55.30
CA THR A 32 27.68 -9.05 -56.19
C THR A 32 27.06 -10.31 -55.56
N THR A 33 25.70 -10.32 -55.54
CA THR A 33 24.77 -11.35 -56.06
C THR A 33 23.58 -11.62 -55.13
N GLN A 34 22.39 -11.42 -55.72
CA GLN A 34 21.04 -11.83 -55.36
C GLN A 34 20.88 -13.00 -54.37
N GLY A 35 20.06 -12.75 -53.34
CA GLY A 35 19.39 -13.76 -52.54
C GLY A 35 18.21 -13.11 -51.81
N SER A 36 17.03 -13.20 -52.40
CA SER A 36 15.77 -12.67 -51.89
C SER A 36 15.44 -13.30 -50.52
N GLN A 37 15.39 -12.51 -49.46
CA GLN A 37 14.69 -12.85 -48.22
C GLN A 37 13.98 -11.60 -47.69
N THR A 38 12.67 -11.62 -47.81
CA THR A 38 11.73 -10.65 -47.24
C THR A 38 11.92 -10.60 -45.72
N THR A 39 12.66 -9.62 -45.22
CA THR A 39 12.65 -9.28 -43.80
C THR A 39 11.60 -8.20 -43.61
N THR A 40 10.45 -8.60 -43.05
CA THR A 40 9.43 -7.70 -42.55
C THR A 40 10.07 -6.58 -41.74
N ALA A 41 9.89 -5.34 -42.17
CA ALA A 41 10.19 -4.16 -41.39
C ALA A 41 9.36 -4.22 -40.11
N ALA A 42 10.00 -4.54 -38.98
CA ALA A 42 9.43 -4.27 -37.68
C ALA A 42 9.44 -2.75 -37.49
N ALA A 43 8.26 -2.16 -37.53
CA ALA A 43 8.07 -0.76 -37.17
C ALA A 43 8.65 -0.50 -35.76
N PRO A 44 9.27 0.67 -35.51
CA PRO A 44 9.57 1.04 -34.13
C PRO A 44 8.24 1.05 -33.37
N ALA A 45 8.18 0.27 -32.28
CA ALA A 45 7.06 0.32 -31.35
C ALA A 45 6.87 1.79 -30.94
N GLN A 46 5.64 2.25 -31.06
CA GLN A 46 5.22 3.60 -30.69
C GLN A 46 5.53 3.79 -29.21
N ASP A 47 6.44 4.72 -28.92
CA ASP A 47 6.66 5.28 -27.60
C ASP A 47 5.39 6.08 -27.24
N THR A 48 4.45 5.41 -26.57
CA THR A 48 3.25 6.05 -26.05
C THR A 48 3.66 6.90 -24.86
N ALA A 49 3.65 8.21 -25.06
CA ALA A 49 3.89 9.22 -24.04
C ALA A 49 3.17 8.86 -22.72
N THR A 50 3.98 8.55 -21.71
CA THR A 50 3.56 7.95 -20.44
C THR A 50 2.74 8.96 -19.62
N ALA A 51 1.47 8.63 -19.34
CA ALA A 51 0.83 9.07 -18.10
C ALA A 51 1.75 8.68 -16.92
N PRO A 52 1.78 9.37 -15.76
CA PRO A 52 2.61 8.92 -14.63
C PRO A 52 2.42 7.42 -14.47
N GLU A 53 3.49 6.67 -14.76
CA GLU A 53 3.36 5.27 -15.08
C GLU A 53 2.85 4.59 -13.81
N LEU A 54 1.69 3.94 -13.91
CA LEU A 54 1.13 3.21 -12.77
C LEU A 54 2.23 2.25 -12.29
N PRO A 55 2.52 2.19 -10.98
CA PRO A 55 3.55 1.31 -10.46
C PRO A 55 3.20 -0.13 -10.81
N SER A 56 4.22 -0.93 -11.07
CA SER A 56 4.01 -2.36 -11.26
C SER A 56 3.64 -3.02 -9.92
N ALA A 57 2.98 -4.17 -9.97
CA ALA A 57 2.75 -4.98 -8.78
C ALA A 57 4.07 -5.31 -8.04
N ALA A 58 5.17 -5.49 -8.77
CA ALA A 58 6.49 -5.73 -8.20
C ALA A 58 7.02 -4.53 -7.40
N ASP A 59 6.81 -3.29 -7.89
CA ASP A 59 7.21 -2.08 -7.17
C ASP A 59 6.45 -1.94 -5.85
N LEU A 60 5.14 -2.22 -5.87
CA LEU A 60 4.30 -2.20 -4.67
C LEU A 60 4.64 -3.33 -3.70
N ASN A 61 4.97 -4.52 -4.22
CA ASN A 61 5.43 -5.63 -3.39
C ASN A 61 6.75 -5.29 -2.68
N ALA A 62 7.65 -4.55 -3.34
CA ALA A 62 8.87 -4.06 -2.73
C ALA A 62 8.61 -3.05 -1.60
N VAL A 63 7.50 -2.31 -1.62
CA VAL A 63 7.08 -1.46 -0.49
C VAL A 63 6.72 -2.32 0.71
N LEU A 64 5.88 -3.35 0.52
CA LEU A 64 5.48 -4.27 1.59
C LEU A 64 6.67 -5.03 2.18
N ALA A 65 7.58 -5.51 1.31
CA ALA A 65 8.78 -6.21 1.74
C ALA A 65 9.69 -5.32 2.59
N ARG A 66 9.89 -4.04 2.21
CA ARG A 66 10.70 -3.09 2.99
C ARG A 66 10.15 -2.84 4.39
N ALA A 67 8.82 -2.85 4.56
CA ALA A 67 8.20 -2.63 5.87
C ALA A 67 8.63 -3.71 6.89
N ILE A 68 8.73 -4.96 6.46
CA ILE A 68 8.92 -6.11 7.36
C ILE A 68 10.31 -6.75 7.24
N ASP A 69 11.22 -6.16 6.46
CA ASP A 69 12.59 -6.66 6.33
C ASP A 69 13.38 -6.43 7.62
N PRO A 70 13.85 -7.49 8.32
CA PRO A 70 14.62 -7.34 9.57
C PRO A 70 16.03 -6.77 9.35
N HIS A 71 16.52 -6.68 8.12
CA HIS A 71 17.85 -6.20 7.78
C HIS A 71 17.90 -4.72 7.40
N LEU A 72 16.76 -4.09 7.18
CA LEU A 72 16.70 -2.66 6.86
C LEU A 72 16.72 -1.80 8.12
N PRO A 73 17.36 -0.62 8.06
CA PRO A 73 17.30 0.35 9.14
C PRO A 73 15.87 0.87 9.31
N ILE A 74 15.51 1.27 10.52
CA ILE A 74 14.14 1.66 10.86
C ILE A 74 13.63 2.82 9.98
N GLU A 75 14.52 3.72 9.57
CA GLU A 75 14.23 4.86 8.69
C GLU A 75 13.68 4.41 7.33
N GLU A 76 14.18 3.31 6.78
CA GLU A 76 13.69 2.76 5.52
C GLU A 76 12.34 2.04 5.70
N LYS A 77 12.14 1.37 6.84
CA LYS A 77 10.87 0.71 7.17
C LYS A 77 9.76 1.73 7.36
N VAL A 78 9.97 2.77 8.17
CA VAL A 78 8.96 3.81 8.42
C VAL A 78 8.64 4.61 7.16
N ALA A 79 9.59 4.74 6.23
CA ALA A 79 9.35 5.39 4.94
C ALA A 79 8.44 4.57 4.00
N SER A 80 8.23 3.28 4.26
CA SER A 80 7.38 2.40 3.44
C SER A 80 5.87 2.50 3.77
N VAL A 81 5.50 3.18 4.86
CA VAL A 81 4.11 3.33 5.31
C VAL A 81 3.84 4.81 5.58
N GLN A 82 2.69 5.32 5.14
CA GLN A 82 2.29 6.69 5.45
C GLN A 82 2.13 6.88 6.97
N GLY A 83 2.84 7.86 7.54
CA GLY A 83 2.87 8.11 8.98
C GLY A 83 3.61 7.05 9.80
N GLY A 84 4.42 6.19 9.15
CA GLY A 84 5.14 5.10 9.82
C GLY A 84 6.06 5.57 10.96
N GLU A 85 6.55 6.80 10.90
CA GLU A 85 7.39 7.41 11.94
C GLU A 85 6.71 7.54 13.31
N GLN A 86 5.38 7.42 13.36
CA GLN A 86 4.60 7.50 14.60
C GLN A 86 4.63 6.19 15.41
N ALA A 87 5.02 5.07 14.80
CA ALA A 87 5.11 3.77 15.48
C ALA A 87 6.26 2.89 14.94
N PRO A 88 7.53 3.30 15.12
CA PRO A 88 8.68 2.56 14.59
C PRO A 88 8.82 1.14 15.17
N GLU A 89 8.55 0.96 16.47
CA GLU A 89 8.68 -0.33 17.16
C GLU A 89 7.78 -1.43 16.57
N LEU A 90 6.68 -1.05 15.91
CA LEU A 90 5.73 -1.99 15.34
C LEU A 90 6.29 -2.74 14.14
N PHE A 91 7.21 -2.13 13.39
CA PHE A 91 7.81 -2.76 12.21
C PHE A 91 8.65 -3.99 12.61
N ASP A 92 9.37 -3.92 13.73
CA ASP A 92 10.15 -5.05 14.23
C ASP A 92 9.26 -6.16 14.82
N LEU A 93 8.14 -5.77 15.46
CA LEU A 93 7.12 -6.73 15.90
C LEU A 93 6.49 -7.45 14.71
N MET A 94 6.11 -6.72 13.66
CA MET A 94 5.51 -7.30 12.45
C MET A 94 6.50 -8.18 11.67
N ALA A 95 7.77 -7.78 11.58
CA ALA A 95 8.83 -8.59 10.98
C ALA A 95 9.03 -9.90 11.75
N SER A 96 9.03 -9.85 13.09
CA SER A 96 9.12 -11.04 13.94
C SER A 96 7.90 -11.94 13.77
N SER A 97 6.69 -11.36 13.78
CA SER A 97 5.44 -12.11 13.55
C SER A 97 5.40 -12.76 12.17
N GLN A 98 5.93 -12.11 11.13
CA GLN A 98 6.09 -12.71 9.81
C GLN A 98 7.03 -13.92 9.88
N ALA A 99 8.22 -13.76 10.48
CA ALA A 99 9.22 -14.82 10.54
C ALA A 99 8.73 -16.06 11.31
N GLU A 100 7.95 -15.85 12.37
CA GLU A 100 7.36 -16.93 13.17
C GLU A 100 6.23 -17.66 12.43
N SER A 101 5.38 -16.92 11.72
CA SER A 101 4.25 -17.50 10.98
C SER A 101 4.63 -18.09 9.61
N GLY A 102 5.75 -17.65 9.04
CA GLY A 102 6.11 -17.95 7.65
C GLY A 102 5.21 -17.26 6.63
N ALA A 103 4.44 -16.24 7.04
CA ALA A 103 3.51 -15.54 6.17
C ALA A 103 4.24 -14.77 5.07
N THR A 104 3.77 -14.84 3.84
CA THR A 104 4.27 -14.02 2.72
C THR A 104 3.16 -13.19 2.13
N PHE A 105 3.51 -12.02 1.60
CA PHE A 105 2.61 -11.13 0.88
C PHE A 105 3.08 -11.00 -0.56
N GLU A 106 2.13 -11.05 -1.48
CA GLU A 106 2.37 -10.85 -2.90
C GLU A 106 1.31 -9.90 -3.44
N VAL A 107 1.73 -8.73 -3.93
CA VAL A 107 0.86 -7.87 -4.73
C VAL A 107 0.69 -8.49 -6.11
N VAL A 108 -0.55 -8.62 -6.57
CA VAL A 108 -0.91 -9.20 -7.87
C VAL A 108 -1.54 -8.15 -8.77
N ASP A 109 -1.32 -8.29 -10.07
CA ASP A 109 -1.96 -7.46 -11.08
C ASP A 109 -3.49 -7.72 -11.15
N PRO A 110 -4.28 -6.72 -11.57
CA PRO A 110 -3.86 -5.39 -12.04
C PRO A 110 -3.70 -4.37 -10.90
N VAL A 111 -2.79 -3.42 -11.08
CA VAL A 111 -2.76 -2.16 -10.31
C VAL A 111 -3.70 -1.14 -10.96
N LEU A 112 -4.59 -0.56 -10.17
CA LEU A 112 -5.61 0.39 -10.63
C LEU A 112 -5.39 1.78 -10.02
N PRO A 113 -5.83 2.87 -10.68
CA PRO A 113 -5.89 4.18 -10.04
C PRO A 113 -6.72 4.14 -8.74
N GLY A 114 -6.26 4.85 -7.71
CA GLY A 114 -6.91 4.89 -6.41
C GLY A 114 -7.89 6.03 -6.21
N TYR A 115 -8.21 6.32 -4.95
CA TYR A 115 -9.22 7.32 -4.57
C TYR A 115 -8.77 8.76 -4.81
N THR A 116 -7.46 8.99 -4.87
CA THR A 116 -6.81 10.28 -5.12
C THR A 116 -5.83 10.20 -6.30
N PRO A 117 -5.45 11.33 -6.93
CA PRO A 117 -4.51 11.33 -8.05
C PRO A 117 -3.14 10.69 -7.74
N ASP A 118 -2.71 10.74 -6.48
CA ASP A 118 -1.43 10.21 -6.01
C ASP A 118 -1.60 8.83 -5.32
N SER A 119 -2.67 8.11 -5.61
CA SER A 119 -2.93 6.79 -5.02
C SER A 119 -3.23 5.72 -6.05
N VAL A 120 -2.93 4.48 -5.69
CA VAL A 120 -3.29 3.28 -6.47
C VAL A 120 -3.89 2.22 -5.56
N LEU A 121 -4.72 1.37 -6.14
CA LEU A 121 -5.30 0.19 -5.51
C LEU A 121 -4.73 -1.06 -6.15
N ALA A 122 -4.39 -2.04 -5.33
CA ALA A 122 -3.94 -3.34 -5.79
C ALA A 122 -4.63 -4.46 -4.98
N THR A 123 -4.50 -5.68 -5.48
CA THR A 123 -4.87 -6.88 -4.76
C THR A 123 -3.60 -7.48 -4.16
N ALA A 124 -3.64 -7.87 -2.89
CA ALA A 124 -2.56 -8.61 -2.25
C ALA A 124 -3.02 -10.01 -1.86
N ARG A 125 -2.20 -11.01 -2.15
CA ARG A 125 -2.34 -12.37 -1.67
C ARG A 125 -1.44 -12.55 -0.46
N MET A 126 -2.01 -12.99 0.65
CA MET A 126 -1.28 -13.44 1.82
C MET A 126 -1.28 -14.97 1.83
N MET A 127 -0.10 -15.56 1.90
CA MET A 127 0.10 -17.01 1.97
C MET A 127 0.68 -17.36 3.33
N ILE A 128 0.02 -18.25 4.06
CA ILE A 128 0.51 -18.80 5.32
C ILE A 128 0.65 -20.31 5.11
N PRO A 129 1.79 -20.93 5.50
CA PRO A 129 1.95 -22.37 5.38
C PRO A 129 0.76 -23.13 5.99
N GLU A 130 0.30 -24.16 5.26
CA GLU A 130 -0.81 -25.04 5.67
C GLU A 130 -2.19 -24.35 5.82
N GLN A 131 -2.32 -23.09 5.39
CA GLN A 131 -3.59 -22.36 5.32
C GLN A 131 -3.95 -22.02 3.87
N PRO A 132 -5.26 -21.86 3.56
CA PRO A 132 -5.67 -21.34 2.25
C PRO A 132 -5.18 -19.89 2.07
N ASP A 133 -4.85 -19.53 0.84
CA ASP A 133 -4.47 -18.17 0.47
C ASP A 133 -5.58 -17.18 0.83
N GLN A 134 -5.19 -16.09 1.48
CA GLN A 134 -6.08 -15.00 1.84
C GLN A 134 -5.89 -13.85 0.85
N ILE A 135 -6.99 -13.32 0.32
CA ILE A 135 -6.97 -12.22 -0.64
C ILE A 135 -7.43 -10.95 0.06
N ALA A 136 -6.60 -9.91 -0.02
CA ALA A 136 -6.96 -8.56 0.36
C ALA A 136 -7.13 -7.71 -0.90
N GLU A 137 -8.36 -7.27 -1.13
CA GLU A 137 -8.68 -6.35 -2.22
C GLU A 137 -8.55 -4.91 -1.75
N ASN A 138 -8.37 -3.98 -2.69
CA ASN A 138 -8.29 -2.54 -2.42
C ASN A 138 -7.17 -2.17 -1.44
N VAL A 139 -6.02 -2.83 -1.56
CA VAL A 139 -4.80 -2.41 -0.87
C VAL A 139 -4.35 -1.09 -1.45
N GLU A 140 -4.45 -0.04 -0.66
CA GLU A 140 -4.15 1.31 -1.10
C GLU A 140 -2.68 1.67 -0.86
N PHE A 141 -2.04 2.17 -1.90
CA PHE A 141 -0.71 2.75 -1.84
C PHE A 141 -0.77 4.21 -2.24
N ILE A 142 -0.04 5.06 -1.51
CA ILE A 142 0.02 6.51 -1.72
C ILE A 142 1.43 6.88 -2.17
N TYR A 143 1.54 7.69 -3.22
CA TYR A 143 2.79 8.30 -3.66
C TYR A 143 3.03 9.58 -2.87
N GLU A 144 4.02 9.56 -1.99
CA GLU A 144 4.30 10.69 -1.09
C GLU A 144 5.82 10.83 -0.91
N GLY A 145 6.32 12.07 -1.02
CA GLY A 145 7.74 12.34 -0.82
C GLY A 145 8.67 11.69 -1.86
N GLY A 146 8.14 11.40 -3.05
CA GLY A 146 8.91 10.78 -4.15
C GLY A 146 8.93 9.24 -4.13
N SER A 147 8.18 8.60 -3.23
CA SER A 147 8.12 7.14 -3.10
C SER A 147 6.72 6.63 -2.85
N TRP A 148 6.42 5.42 -3.33
CA TRP A 148 5.20 4.69 -2.97
C TRP A 148 5.28 4.18 -1.53
N LYS A 149 4.18 4.35 -0.80
CA LYS A 149 3.99 3.92 0.59
C LYS A 149 2.67 3.19 0.73
N LEU A 150 2.58 2.23 1.65
CA LEU A 150 1.31 1.67 2.07
C LEU A 150 0.48 2.75 2.77
N SER A 151 -0.81 2.86 2.46
CA SER A 151 -1.66 3.85 3.12
C SER A 151 -1.76 3.59 4.62
N GLN A 152 -1.86 4.67 5.40
CA GLN A 152 -1.97 4.56 6.86
C GLN A 152 -3.22 3.76 7.26
N SER A 153 -4.34 3.97 6.56
CA SER A 153 -5.60 3.27 6.81
C SER A 153 -5.49 1.77 6.64
N TRP A 154 -4.80 1.34 5.58
CA TRP A 154 -4.61 -0.06 5.30
C TRP A 154 -3.61 -0.69 6.28
N ALA A 155 -2.50 0.00 6.57
CA ALA A 155 -1.55 -0.44 7.59
C ALA A 155 -2.22 -0.61 8.97
N CYS A 156 -3.07 0.34 9.37
CA CYS A 156 -3.81 0.26 10.63
C CYS A 156 -4.82 -0.89 10.67
N THR A 157 -5.41 -1.24 9.52
CA THR A 157 -6.29 -2.41 9.39
C THR A 157 -5.52 -3.71 9.65
N LEU A 158 -4.33 -3.87 9.07
CA LEU A 158 -3.49 -5.04 9.34
C LEU A 158 -3.10 -5.15 10.80
N VAL A 159 -2.62 -4.05 11.37
CA VAL A 159 -2.15 -4.02 12.75
C VAL A 159 -3.28 -4.39 13.70
N SER A 160 -4.46 -3.79 13.54
CA SER A 160 -5.62 -4.07 14.40
C SER A 160 -6.11 -5.52 14.33
N ASN A 161 -5.84 -6.23 13.22
CA ASN A 161 -6.17 -7.64 13.07
C ASN A 161 -5.06 -8.58 13.56
N THR A 162 -3.84 -8.09 13.76
CA THR A 162 -2.66 -8.91 14.07
C THR A 162 -2.23 -8.78 15.52
N VAL A 163 -2.25 -7.57 16.08
CA VAL A 163 -1.83 -7.31 17.45
C VAL A 163 -3.02 -7.14 18.39
N ALA A 164 -2.78 -7.39 19.69
CA ALA A 164 -3.80 -7.15 20.72
C ALA A 164 -4.21 -5.65 20.73
N PRO A 165 -5.46 -5.32 21.07
CA PRO A 165 -5.97 -3.95 20.99
C PRO A 165 -5.16 -2.95 21.82
N GLU A 166 -4.51 -3.39 22.91
CA GLU A 166 -3.64 -2.56 23.75
C GLU A 166 -2.29 -2.22 23.09
N GLN A 167 -1.92 -2.94 22.03
CA GLN A 167 -0.69 -2.76 21.26
C GLN A 167 -0.91 -1.96 19.96
N VAL A 168 -2.16 -1.59 19.66
CA VAL A 168 -2.50 -0.78 18.49
C VAL A 168 -2.01 0.66 18.71
N PRO A 169 -1.21 1.24 17.79
CA PRO A 169 -0.71 2.60 17.94
C PRO A 169 -1.84 3.65 17.95
N PRO A 170 -1.65 4.79 18.65
CA PRO A 170 -2.63 5.87 18.69
C PRO A 170 -3.03 6.42 17.30
N MET A 171 -2.12 6.35 16.32
CA MET A 171 -2.39 6.76 14.93
C MET A 171 -3.45 5.89 14.24
N CYS A 172 -3.64 4.66 14.71
CA CYS A 172 -4.63 3.73 14.21
C CYS A 172 -5.96 3.82 14.97
N SER A 173 -5.93 4.34 16.20
CA SER A 173 -7.13 4.61 16.99
C SER A 173 -7.96 5.79 16.44
N ALA A 174 -7.31 6.77 15.79
CA ALA A 174 -7.99 7.92 15.18
C ALA A 174 -8.90 7.53 14.00
N GLN A 175 -8.65 6.38 13.37
CA GLN A 175 -9.45 5.88 12.25
C GLN A 175 -10.72 5.15 12.70
N ALA A 176 -10.70 4.57 13.91
CA ALA A 176 -11.89 4.01 14.55
C ALA A 176 -12.98 5.08 14.78
N THR A 177 -12.57 6.33 15.03
CA THR A 177 -13.49 7.47 15.16
C THR A 177 -13.98 8.06 13.82
N ALA A 178 -13.35 7.72 12.69
CA ALA A 178 -13.74 8.23 11.36
C ALA A 178 -14.63 7.26 10.58
N GLN A 179 -14.51 5.95 10.82
CA GLN A 179 -15.36 4.92 10.21
C GLN A 179 -16.65 4.65 11.00
N ASP A 180 -16.86 5.33 12.13
CA ASP A 180 -18.05 5.19 12.94
C ASP A 180 -18.77 6.53 13.21
N PRO A 181 -19.56 7.04 12.25
CA PRO A 181 -20.59 8.03 12.54
C PRO A 181 -21.80 7.45 13.31
N ALA A 182 -21.82 6.13 13.60
CA ALA A 182 -23.00 5.42 14.09
C ALA A 182 -22.95 5.06 15.59
N LEU A 183 -21.78 5.09 16.24
CA LEU A 183 -21.59 4.82 17.67
C LEU A 183 -21.11 6.05 18.45
N ALA A 184 -20.97 7.20 17.80
CA ALA A 184 -20.93 8.50 18.47
C ALA A 184 -22.35 8.91 18.91
N GLY A 185 -22.84 8.22 19.95
CA GLY A 185 -23.90 8.75 20.81
C GLY A 185 -25.22 9.04 20.11
N GLU A 186 -26.02 7.99 20.02
CA GLU A 186 -27.43 8.04 20.33
C GLU A 186 -27.63 8.70 21.72
N GLN A 187 -27.50 10.02 21.80
CA GLN A 187 -28.19 10.83 22.79
C GLN A 187 -29.20 11.64 22.01
N VAL A 188 -30.25 10.96 21.58
CA VAL A 188 -31.56 11.60 21.43
C VAL A 188 -31.80 12.30 22.77
N PRO A 189 -31.81 13.65 22.86
CA PRO A 189 -32.44 14.26 24.02
C PRO A 189 -33.86 13.74 23.97
N GLU A 190 -34.23 12.92 24.95
CA GLU A 190 -35.55 12.34 25.13
C GLU A 190 -36.56 13.49 25.00
N GLN A 191 -37.11 13.64 23.79
CA GLN A 191 -38.17 14.61 23.56
C GLN A 191 -39.35 14.06 24.36
N PRO A 192 -39.89 14.80 25.34
CA PRO A 192 -41.06 14.32 26.06
C PRO A 192 -42.14 14.06 25.02
N ALA A 193 -42.65 12.83 25.01
CA ALA A 193 -43.71 12.40 24.13
C ALA A 193 -44.85 13.44 24.15
N PRO A 194 -45.37 13.89 23.01
CA PRO A 194 -46.57 14.71 23.00
C PRO A 194 -47.71 13.90 23.60
N ASP A 195 -48.32 14.45 24.65
CA ASP A 195 -49.54 14.00 25.31
C ASP A 195 -50.52 13.41 24.28
N ALA A 196 -50.77 12.10 24.40
CA ALA A 196 -51.88 11.47 23.72
C ALA A 196 -53.18 12.08 24.27
N PRO A 197 -54.12 12.52 23.42
CA PRO A 197 -55.40 13.02 23.91
C PRO A 197 -56.18 11.88 24.58
N PRO A 198 -56.89 12.14 25.68
CA PRO A 198 -57.64 11.11 26.39
C PRO A 198 -58.77 10.56 25.52
N ALA A 199 -58.70 9.27 25.20
CA ALA A 199 -59.84 8.50 24.76
C ALA A 199 -60.65 8.11 26.01
N ASP A 200 -61.77 8.80 26.25
CA ASP A 200 -63.10 8.23 26.52
C ASP A 200 -64.00 9.32 27.14
N ALA A 201 -64.96 9.80 26.37
CA ALA A 201 -66.15 10.46 26.88
C ALA A 201 -67.34 9.63 26.40
N PRO A 202 -68.16 9.05 27.30
CA PRO A 202 -69.35 8.30 26.90
C PRO A 202 -70.41 9.29 26.39
N ALA A 203 -70.84 9.13 25.13
CA ALA A 203 -72.01 9.82 24.62
C ALA A 203 -73.31 9.09 25.07
N PRO A 204 -74.35 9.83 25.47
CA PRO A 204 -75.56 9.30 26.11
C PRO A 204 -76.53 8.57 25.16
N GLU A 205 -77.30 7.65 25.75
CA GLU A 205 -78.39 6.87 25.19
C GLU A 205 -79.38 7.68 24.33
N ALA A 206 -79.77 7.10 23.19
CA ALA A 206 -80.97 7.49 22.45
C ALA A 206 -82.17 6.62 22.90
N PRO A 207 -83.37 7.19 23.13
CA PRO A 207 -84.55 6.44 23.55
C PRO A 207 -85.21 5.64 22.41
N PRO A 208 -86.07 4.65 22.73
CA PRO A 208 -86.63 3.72 21.76
C PRO A 208 -87.75 4.36 20.91
N ALA A 209 -87.88 3.89 19.67
CA ALA A 209 -89.03 4.16 18.82
C ALA A 209 -89.53 2.87 18.15
N GLY A 210 -90.81 2.56 18.36
CA GLY A 210 -91.64 1.72 17.48
C GLY A 210 -91.68 0.24 17.78
#